data_AF-A0A836SFF8-F1
#
_entry.id   AF-A0A836SFF8-F1
#
_cell.length_a   1.000
_cell.length_b   1.000
_cell.length_c   1.000
_cell.angle_alpha   90.00
_cell.angle_beta   90.00
_cell.angle_gamma   90.00
#
_symmetry.space_group_name_H-M   'P 1'
#
loop_
_entity.id
_entity.type
_entity.pdbx_description
1 polymer ?
#
loop_
_entity_poly.entity_id
_entity_poly.type
_entity_poly.pdbx_seq_one_letter_code
_entity_poly.pdbx_strand_id
1 'polypeptide(L)'
;MTIRNILLDIHALEEEMLNFERTYGVRSETFYVAYARGEEPENDNWVLDFGEWASVYQIWLTRQAEYRNAVQQIQRQTPTLTGLIQLATA
;
A
#
# COMPACT_ATOMS: atom_id res chain seq x y z
N MET A 1 1.86 -14.10 9.61
CA MET A 1 1.96 -12.63 9.67
C MET A 1 0.79 -12.12 10.49
N THR A 2 0.98 -11.25 11.49
CA THR A 2 -0.12 -10.71 12.31
C THR A 2 -0.76 -9.51 11.60
N ILE A 3 -2.00 -9.17 11.95
CA ILE A 3 -2.67 -7.96 11.44
C ILE A 3 -1.88 -6.68 11.75
N ARG A 4 -1.19 -6.64 12.91
CA ARG A 4 -0.28 -5.55 13.28
C ARG A 4 0.91 -5.46 12.31
N ASN A 5 1.51 -6.59 11.95
CA ASN A 5 2.64 -6.59 11.00
C ASN A 5 2.19 -6.12 9.62
N ILE A 6 1.01 -6.56 9.15
CA ILE A 6 0.47 -6.09 7.87
C ILE A 6 0.25 -4.57 7.90
N LEU A 7 -0.27 -4.03 9.00
CA LEU A 7 -0.44 -2.59 9.17
C LEU A 7 0.90 -1.82 9.15
N LEU A 8 1.93 -2.36 9.81
CA LEU A 8 3.26 -1.76 9.80
C LEU A 8 3.89 -1.79 8.39
N ASP A 9 3.73 -2.90 7.66
CA ASP A 9 4.14 -3.00 6.26
C ASP A 9 3.43 -1.95 5.38
N ILE A 10 2.11 -1.76 5.57
CA ILE A 10 1.33 -0.74 4.85
C ILE A 10 1.92 0.64 5.10
N HIS A 11 2.17 1.02 6.36
CA HIS A 11 2.74 2.33 6.68
C HIS A 11 4.14 2.52 6.09
N ALA A 12 4.99 1.49 6.11
CA ALA A 12 6.33 1.57 5.52
C ALA A 12 6.27 1.83 4.01
N LEU A 13 5.37 1.13 3.30
CA LEU A 13 5.16 1.34 1.86
C LEU A 13 4.56 2.72 1.56
N GLU A 14 3.70 3.25 2.43
CA GLU A 14 3.17 4.61 2.31
C GLU A 14 4.26 5.68 2.48
N GLU A 15 5.18 5.50 3.43
CA GLU A 15 6.33 6.39 3.58
C GLU A 15 7.25 6.36 2.36
N GLU A 16 7.44 5.19 1.76
CA GLU A 16 8.21 5.02 0.53
C GLU A 16 7.53 5.71 -0.66
N MET A 17 6.23 5.47 -0.87
CA MET A 17 5.44 6.18 -1.89
C MET A 17 5.50 7.71 -1.71
N LEU A 18 5.41 8.20 -0.47
CA LEU A 18 5.51 9.63 -0.18
C LEU A 18 6.84 10.25 -0.62
N ASN A 19 7.93 9.49 -0.67
CA ASN A 19 9.21 9.99 -1.18
C ASN A 19 9.14 10.25 -2.69
N PHE A 20 8.54 9.34 -3.46
CA PHE A 20 8.30 9.56 -4.89
C PHE A 20 7.36 10.77 -5.11
N GLU A 21 6.27 10.87 -4.35
CA GLU A 21 5.35 12.00 -4.47
C GLU A 21 6.02 13.35 -4.19
N ARG A 22 6.95 13.41 -3.22
CA ARG A 22 7.73 14.61 -2.93
C ARG A 22 8.72 14.95 -4.05
N THR A 23 9.34 13.94 -4.65
CA THR A 23 10.32 14.12 -5.73
C THR A 23 9.66 14.66 -7.00
N TYR A 24 8.49 14.13 -7.39
CA TYR A 24 7.85 14.49 -8.66
C TYR A 24 6.65 15.43 -8.53
N GLY A 25 6.15 15.67 -7.32
CA GLY A 25 4.99 16.53 -7.06
C GLY A 25 3.66 15.96 -7.55
N VAL A 26 3.57 14.65 -7.75
CA VAL A 26 2.38 13.96 -8.26
C VAL A 26 1.98 12.84 -7.31
N ARG A 27 0.67 12.67 -7.09
CA ARG A 27 0.11 11.61 -6.24
C ARG A 27 0.28 10.22 -6.86
N SER A 28 0.53 9.22 -6.01
CA SER A 28 0.69 7.82 -6.42
C SER A 28 -0.51 7.30 -7.21
N GLU A 29 -1.74 7.70 -6.86
CA GLU A 29 -2.93 7.30 -7.62
C GLU A 29 -2.93 7.83 -9.06
N THR A 30 -2.32 9.00 -9.29
CA THR A 30 -2.18 9.58 -10.64
C THR A 30 -1.11 8.84 -11.43
N PHE A 31 0.02 8.53 -10.80
CA PHE A 31 1.05 7.67 -11.39
C PHE A 31 0.49 6.31 -11.80
N TYR A 32 -0.36 5.71 -10.95
CA TYR A 32 -0.96 4.41 -11.24
C TYR A 32 -1.86 4.41 -12.47
N VAL A 33 -2.64 5.48 -12.67
CA VAL A 33 -3.49 5.60 -13.86
C VAL A 33 -2.65 5.68 -15.14
N ALA A 34 -1.56 6.44 -15.13
CA ALA A 34 -0.64 6.53 -16.25
C ALA A 34 0.07 5.18 -16.51
N TYR A 35 0.58 4.55 -15.44
CA TYR A 35 1.18 3.21 -15.50
C TYR A 35 0.22 2.18 -16.11
N ALA A 36 -1.02 2.13 -15.65
CA ALA A 36 -2.03 1.19 -16.11
C ALA A 36 -2.43 1.39 -17.59
N ARG A 37 -2.15 2.57 -18.16
CA ARG A 37 -2.38 2.89 -19.57
C ARG A 37 -1.16 2.59 -20.46
N GLY A 38 -0.03 2.21 -19.87
CA GLY A 38 1.23 2.03 -20.58
C GLY A 38 1.86 3.36 -21.01
N GLU A 39 1.56 4.46 -20.32
CA GLU A 39 2.27 5.72 -20.53
C GLU A 39 3.68 5.59 -19.93
N GLU A 40 4.70 5.62 -20.79
CA GLU A 40 6.10 5.60 -20.39
C GLU A 40 6.64 7.03 -20.27
N PRO A 41 7.39 7.38 -19.21
CA PRO A 41 8.09 8.65 -19.13
C PRO A 41 9.06 8.82 -20.31
N GLU A 42 9.11 10.01 -20.92
CA GLU A 42 10.07 10.30 -22.00
C GLU A 42 11.55 10.36 -21.51
N ASN A 43 11.77 10.44 -20.20
CA ASN A 43 13.09 10.56 -19.58
C ASN A 43 13.50 9.23 -18.94
N ASP A 44 14.60 8.64 -19.43
CA ASP A 44 15.13 7.35 -18.95
C ASP A 44 15.37 7.31 -17.44
N ASN A 45 15.74 8.43 -16.81
CA ASN A 45 15.91 8.49 -15.35
C ASN A 45 14.58 8.31 -14.62
N TRP A 46 13.48 8.81 -15.20
CA TRP A 46 12.15 8.67 -14.61
C TRP A 46 11.58 7.26 -14.82
N VAL A 47 12.01 6.54 -15.86
CA VAL A 47 11.58 5.16 -16.12
C VAL A 47 11.99 4.22 -14.98
N LEU A 48 13.23 4.35 -14.48
CA LEU A 48 13.73 3.54 -13.37
C LEU A 48 12.98 3.81 -12.07
N ASP A 49 12.86 5.08 -11.70
CA ASP A 49 12.15 5.49 -10.48
C ASP A 49 10.66 5.09 -10.55
N PHE A 50 10.06 5.15 -11.74
CA PHE A 50 8.67 4.75 -11.96
C PHE A 50 8.47 3.23 -11.83
N GLY A 51 9.43 2.43 -12.29
CA GLY A 51 9.41 0.98 -12.10
C GLY A 51 9.53 0.57 -10.63
N GLU A 52 10.39 1.26 -9.87
CA GLU A 52 10.51 1.06 -8.43
C GLU A 52 9.20 1.46 -7.71
N TRP A 53 8.71 2.68 -7.96
CA TRP A 53 7.44 3.16 -7.43
C TRP A 53 6.28 2.20 -7.74
N ALA A 54 6.18 1.68 -8.97
CA ALA A 54 5.11 0.76 -9.37
C ALA A 54 5.18 -0.56 -8.57
N SER A 55 6.38 -1.04 -8.28
CA SER A 55 6.58 -2.23 -7.45
C SER A 55 6.12 -2.00 -6.01
N VAL A 56 6.48 -0.86 -5.42
CA VAL A 56 6.03 -0.43 -4.08
C VAL A 56 4.50 -0.35 -4.03
N TYR A 57 3.89 0.32 -5.01
CA TYR A 57 2.44 0.51 -5.08
C TYR A 57 1.69 -0.82 -5.21
N GLN A 58 2.18 -1.77 -6.01
CA GLN A 58 1.58 -3.10 -6.15
C GLN A 58 1.66 -3.92 -4.86
N ILE A 59 2.78 -3.84 -4.14
CA ILE A 59 2.93 -4.50 -2.83
C ILE A 59 1.96 -3.86 -1.82
N TRP A 60 1.83 -2.53 -1.83
CA TRP A 60 0.89 -1.81 -0.96
C TRP A 60 -0.55 -2.25 -1.21
N LEU A 61 -0.99 -2.36 -2.47
CA LEU A 61 -2.33 -2.88 -2.82
C LEU A 61 -2.56 -4.29 -2.28
N THR A 62 -1.54 -5.15 -2.37
CA THR A 62 -1.58 -6.53 -1.87
C THR A 62 -1.72 -6.55 -0.34
N ARG A 63 -0.90 -5.79 0.38
CA ARG A 63 -0.95 -5.68 1.85
C ARG A 63 -2.28 -5.09 2.33
N GLN A 64 -2.82 -4.10 1.61
CA GLN A 64 -4.16 -3.55 1.88
C GLN A 64 -5.26 -4.62 1.73
N ALA A 65 -5.16 -5.48 0.71
CA ALA A 65 -6.11 -6.58 0.54
C ALA A 65 -5.98 -7.63 1.66
N GLU A 66 -4.75 -8.01 2.03
CA GLU A 66 -4.49 -8.92 3.14
C GLU A 66 -5.01 -8.37 4.48
N TYR A 67 -4.82 -7.09 4.74
CA TYR A 67 -5.34 -6.43 5.94
C TYR A 67 -6.86 -6.48 5.98
N ARG A 68 -7.54 -6.13 4.88
CA ARG A 68 -9.01 -6.22 4.79
C ARG A 68 -9.52 -7.64 5.04
N ASN A 69 -8.85 -8.65 4.46
CA ASN A 69 -9.21 -10.05 4.67
C ASN A 69 -9.02 -10.47 6.14
N ALA A 70 -7.92 -10.06 6.78
CA ALA A 70 -7.65 -10.34 8.19
C ALA A 70 -8.70 -9.69 9.11
N VAL A 71 -9.05 -8.43 8.86
CA VAL A 71 -10.12 -7.72 9.60
C VAL A 71 -11.45 -8.46 9.45
N GLN A 72 -11.84 -8.83 8.23
CA GLN A 72 -13.08 -9.57 7.99
C GLN A 72 -13.11 -10.92 8.73
N GLN A 73 -11.98 -11.63 8.78
CA GLN A 73 -11.88 -12.88 9.52
C GLN A 73 -12.06 -12.66 11.03
N ILE A 74 -11.45 -11.63 11.60
CA ILE A 74 -11.60 -11.31 13.03
C ILE A 74 -13.04 -10.86 13.33
N GLN A 75 -13.65 -10.04 12.48
CA GLN A 75 -15.03 -9.57 12.66
C GLN A 75 -16.06 -10.71 12.68
N ARG A 76 -15.79 -11.81 11.98
CA ARG A 76 -16.64 -13.02 12.05
C ARG A 76 -16.58 -13.71 13.41
N GLN A 77 -15.46 -13.58 14.13
CA GLN A 77 -15.25 -14.16 15.46
C GLN A 77 -15.69 -13.20 16.57
N THR A 78 -15.40 -11.91 16.40
CA THR A 78 -15.74 -10.86 17.35
C THR A 78 -16.23 -9.62 16.60
N PRO A 79 -17.57 -9.43 16.49
CA PRO A 79 -18.14 -8.37 15.64
C PRO A 79 -18.03 -6.97 16.25
N THR A 80 -17.39 -6.83 17.41
CA THR A 80 -17.23 -5.55 18.11
C THR A 80 -15.85 -4.95 17.83
N LEU A 81 -15.78 -3.62 17.77
CA LEU A 81 -14.52 -2.88 17.64
C LEU A 81 -13.55 -3.21 18.78
N THR A 82 -14.05 -3.36 20.01
CA THR A 82 -13.24 -3.76 21.16
C THR A 82 -12.57 -5.12 20.94
N GLY A 83 -13.30 -6.10 20.40
CA GLY A 83 -12.76 -7.41 20.08
C GLY A 83 -11.70 -7.38 19.00
N LEU A 84 -11.91 -6.54 17.97
CA LEU A 84 -10.91 -6.30 16.93
C LEU A 84 -9.62 -5.72 17.51
N ILE A 85 -9.71 -4.69 18.37
CA ILE A 85 -8.54 -4.05 18.99
C ILE A 85 -7.79 -5.06 19.87
N GLN A 86 -8.49 -5.84 20.70
CA GLN A 86 -7.87 -6.84 21.56
C GLN A 86 -7.09 -7.88 20.74
N LEU A 87 -7.70 -8.43 19.69
CA LEU A 87 -7.06 -9.44 18.84
C LEU A 87 -5.96 -8.87 17.95
N ALA A 88 -6.06 -7.60 17.55
CA ALA A 88 -5.02 -6.93 16.78
C ALA A 88 -3.83 -6.48 17.63
N THR A 89 -4.00 -6.41 18.95
CA THR A 89 -2.95 -5.96 19.88
C THR A 89 -2.30 -7.08 20.70
N ALA A 90 -2.92 -8.26 20.74
CA ALA A 90 -2.40 -9.50 21.31
C ALA A 90 -1.18 -10.04 20.54
#